data_AF-A0A923SIC7-F1
#
_entry.id   AF-A0A923SIC7-F1
#
_cell.length_a   1.000
_cell.length_b   1.000
_cell.length_c   1.000
_cell.angle_alpha   90.00
_cell.angle_beta   90.00
_cell.angle_gamma   90.00
#
_symmetry.space_group_name_H-M   'P 1'
#
loop_
_entity.id
_entity.type
_entity.pdbx_description
1 polymer ?
#
loop_
_entity_poly.entity_id
_entity_poly.type
_entity_poly.pdbx_seq_one_letter_code
_entity_poly.pdbx_strand_id
1 'polypeptide(L)'
;MRHRHDAYMLLFVQETKGGDNLIDFRRYETVSGRMFLIGPGQAHQRQSLQEQGVLSFSEKFLQTTGITALEALILFGAVYQHPYLDLKKDLQQF
;
A
#
# COMPACT_ATOMS: atom_id res chain seq x y z
N MET A 1 4.96 -8.08 -13.37
CA MET A 1 3.68 -8.18 -14.09
C MET A 1 2.70 -7.22 -13.46
N ARG A 2 1.99 -6.41 -14.25
CA ARG A 2 0.91 -5.57 -13.75
C ARG A 2 -0.26 -6.48 -13.38
N HIS A 3 -0.76 -6.38 -12.16
CA HIS A 3 -1.77 -7.28 -11.66
C HIS A 3 -2.83 -6.51 -10.86
N ARG A 4 -4.08 -6.98 -10.93
CA ARG A 4 -5.21 -6.47 -10.17
C ARG A 4 -5.56 -7.50 -9.12
N HIS A 5 -5.70 -7.08 -7.88
CA HIS A 5 -6.21 -7.93 -6.81
C HIS A 5 -7.62 -7.50 -6.47
N ASP A 6 -8.41 -8.48 -6.04
CA ASP A 6 -9.71 -8.27 -5.39
C ASP A 6 -9.51 -8.21 -3.85
N ALA A 7 -8.48 -7.49 -3.42
CA ALA A 7 -8.06 -7.40 -2.04
C ALA A 7 -7.45 -6.02 -1.76
N TYR A 8 -7.58 -5.59 -0.51
CA TYR A 8 -6.81 -4.49 0.04
C TYR A 8 -5.41 -5.01 0.39
N MET A 9 -4.39 -4.17 0.18
CA MET A 9 -3.01 -4.51 0.49
C MET A 9 -2.32 -3.38 1.22
N LEU A 10 -1.54 -3.77 2.22
CA LEU A 10 -0.52 -2.95 2.87
C LEU A 10 0.83 -3.50 2.48
N LEU A 11 1.69 -2.64 1.94
CA LEU A 11 3.03 -2.99 1.49
C LEU A 11 4.02 -2.14 2.26
N PHE A 12 4.84 -2.79 3.09
CA PHE A 12 5.76 -2.12 3.99
C PHE A 12 7.20 -2.20 3.47
N VAL A 13 7.85 -1.04 3.39
CA VAL A 13 9.23 -0.89 2.93
C VAL A 13 10.16 -0.78 4.15
N GLN A 14 10.87 -1.86 4.48
CA GLN A 14 11.85 -1.86 5.58
C GLN A 14 13.22 -1.35 5.14
N GLU A 15 13.74 -1.88 4.04
CA GLU A 15 15.04 -1.49 3.47
C GLU A 15 14.89 -1.17 1.99
N THR A 16 15.69 -0.22 1.51
CA THR A 16 15.66 0.18 0.10
C THR A 16 17.08 0.48 -0.41
N LYS A 17 17.39 0.00 -1.61
CA LYS A 17 18.52 0.42 -2.46
C LYS A 17 18.03 1.31 -3.61
N GLY A 18 16.89 1.96 -3.42
CA GLY A 18 16.17 2.73 -4.43
C GLY A 18 15.11 1.92 -5.16
N GLY A 19 14.34 2.60 -6.01
CA GLY A 19 13.29 2.03 -6.85
C GLY A 19 11.95 2.74 -6.69
N ASP A 20 10.98 2.31 -7.49
CA ASP A 20 9.63 2.87 -7.50
C ASP A 20 8.57 1.78 -7.30
N ASN A 21 7.47 2.16 -6.65
CA ASN A 21 6.19 1.48 -6.73
C ASN A 21 5.29 2.26 -7.69
N LEU A 22 4.84 1.60 -8.76
CA LEU A 22 3.88 2.18 -9.69
C LEU A 22 2.49 1.79 -9.22
N ILE A 23 1.64 2.76 -8.89
CA ILE A 23 0.22 2.55 -8.54
C ILE A 23 -0.61 3.41 -9.46
N ASP A 24 -1.53 2.80 -10.20
CA ASP A 24 -2.38 3.44 -11.21
C ASP A 24 -1.59 4.34 -12.16
N PHE A 25 -0.48 3.78 -12.69
CA PHE A 25 0.43 4.44 -13.64
C PHE A 25 1.22 5.63 -13.08
N ARG A 26 1.10 5.94 -11.79
CA ARG A 26 1.90 6.97 -11.10
C ARG A 26 3.06 6.32 -10.36
N ARG A 27 4.25 6.91 -10.46
CA ARG A 27 5.47 6.45 -9.78
C ARG A 27 5.55 7.06 -8.40
N TYR A 28 5.87 6.24 -7.42
CA TYR A 28 6.14 6.65 -6.05
C TYR A 28 7.44 6.01 -5.60
N GLU A 29 8.33 6.83 -5.05
CA GLU A 29 9.62 6.37 -4.57
C GLU A 29 9.47 5.37 -3.42
N THR A 30 10.26 4.30 -3.46
CA THR A 30 10.35 3.29 -2.40
C THR A 30 11.38 3.73 -1.36
N VAL A 31 10.92 4.33 -0.26
CA VAL A 31 11.76 4.78 0.86
C VAL A 31 11.51 3.94 2.12
N SER A 32 12.55 3.73 2.95
CA SER A 32 12.43 2.99 4.21
C SER A 32 11.42 3.66 5.15
N GLY A 33 10.57 2.86 5.78
CA GLY A 33 9.47 3.32 6.63
C GLY A 33 8.20 3.68 5.87
N ARG A 34 8.18 3.62 4.52
CA ARG A 34 6.97 3.86 3.75
C ARG A 34 6.06 2.63 3.77
N MET A 35 4.79 2.85 4.07
CA MET A 35 3.73 1.86 3.90
C MET A 35 2.83 2.31 2.75
N PHE A 36 2.74 1.52 1.68
CA PHE A 36 1.81 1.75 0.59
C PHE A 36 0.45 1.13 0.90
N LEU A 37 -0.61 1.85 0.56
CA LEU A 37 -2.00 1.42 0.70
C LEU A 37 -2.58 1.23 -0.70
N ILE A 38 -2.97 0.01 -1.01
CA ILE A 38 -3.48 -0.34 -2.35
C ILE A 38 -4.85 -1.00 -2.19
N GLY A 39 -5.87 -0.37 -2.77
CA GLY A 39 -7.24 -0.86 -2.79
C GLY A 39 -7.51 -1.86 -3.93
N PRO A 40 -8.64 -2.58 -3.85
CA PRO A 40 -9.09 -3.48 -4.91
C PRO A 40 -9.16 -2.79 -6.29
N GLY A 41 -8.77 -3.51 -7.32
CA GLY A 41 -8.83 -3.02 -8.71
C GLY A 41 -7.73 -2.04 -9.11
N GLN A 42 -6.97 -1.48 -8.16
CA GLN A 42 -5.82 -0.64 -8.48
C GLN A 42 -4.72 -1.48 -9.13
N ALA A 43 -4.19 -0.96 -10.23
CA ALA A 43 -3.14 -1.66 -10.95
C ALA A 43 -1.78 -1.21 -10.44
N HIS A 44 -0.99 -2.15 -9.93
CA HIS A 44 0.31 -1.82 -9.37
C HIS A 44 1.46 -2.68 -9.93
N GLN A 45 2.66 -2.13 -9.91
CA GLN A 45 3.90 -2.78 -10.31
C GLN A 45 5.06 -2.27 -9.46
N ARG A 46 5.78 -3.21 -8.88
CA ARG A 46 6.99 -2.94 -8.09
C ARG A 46 8.22 -3.05 -8.98
N GLN A 47 9.14 -2.09 -8.87
CA GLN A 47 10.43 -2.13 -9.55
C GLN A 47 11.60 -2.49 -8.62
N SER A 48 11.33 -2.66 -7.31
CA SER A 48 12.30 -3.12 -6.32
C SER A 48 11.87 -4.45 -5.69
N LEU A 49 12.85 -5.31 -5.35
CA LEU A 49 12.64 -6.63 -4.72
C LEU A 49 12.87 -6.61 -3.20
N GLN A 50 12.94 -5.43 -2.57
CA GLN A 50 13.44 -5.26 -1.19
C GLN A 50 12.34 -4.96 -0.16
N GLU A 51 11.09 -5.14 -0.56
CA GLU A 51 9.94 -5.05 0.34
C GLU A 51 9.86 -6.35 1.16
N GLN A 52 9.92 -6.25 2.48
CA GLN A 52 9.92 -7.43 3.35
C GLN A 52 8.52 -7.83 3.84
N GLY A 53 7.48 -7.01 3.64
CA GLY A 53 6.13 -7.30 4.14
C GLY A 53 5.01 -6.88 3.20
N VAL A 54 4.16 -7.84 2.84
CA VAL A 54 2.86 -7.60 2.19
C VAL A 54 1.78 -8.24 3.05
N LEU A 55 0.81 -7.44 3.49
CA LEU A 55 -0.41 -7.93 4.12
C LEU A 55 -1.58 -7.67 3.17
N SER A 56 -2.26 -8.74 2.77
CA SER A 56 -3.45 -8.66 1.93
C SER A 56 -4.67 -9.15 2.71
N PHE A 57 -5.79 -8.44 2.58
CA PHE A 57 -7.04 -8.83 3.22
C PHE A 57 -8.27 -8.51 2.35
N SER A 58 -9.34 -9.26 2.56
CA SER A 58 -10.59 -9.10 1.81
C SER A 58 -11.41 -7.93 2.32
N GLU A 59 -12.33 -7.44 1.49
CA GLU A 59 -13.34 -6.47 1.92
C GLU A 59 -14.18 -7.00 3.09
N LYS A 60 -14.50 -8.30 3.09
CA LYS A 60 -15.22 -8.94 4.19
C LYS A 60 -14.47 -8.82 5.53
N PHE A 61 -13.15 -8.95 5.53
CA PHE A 61 -12.35 -8.73 6.73
C PHE A 61 -12.38 -7.26 7.15
N LEU A 62 -12.22 -6.33 6.21
CA LEU A 62 -12.27 -4.89 6.50
C LEU A 62 -13.59 -4.50 7.18
N GLN A 63 -14.71 -5.04 6.73
CA GLN A 63 -16.04 -4.82 7.33
C GLN A 63 -16.13 -5.28 8.80
N THR A 64 -15.30 -6.24 9.24
CA THR A 64 -15.26 -6.66 10.66
C THR A 64 -14.50 -5.70 11.58
N THR A 65 -13.74 -4.75 11.02
CA THR A 65 -12.93 -3.79 11.79
C THR A 65 -13.72 -2.55 12.24
N GLY A 66 -14.93 -2.36 11.71
CA GLY A 66 -15.72 -1.14 11.89
C GLY A 66 -15.34 0.00 10.94
N ILE A 67 -14.32 -0.17 10.09
CA ILE A 67 -13.98 0.78 9.01
C ILE A 67 -15.14 0.86 8.02
N THR A 68 -15.63 2.07 7.78
CA THR A 68 -16.70 2.36 6.82
C THR A 68 -16.18 2.37 5.39
N ALA A 69 -17.08 2.22 4.42
CA ALA A 69 -16.72 2.32 3.00
C ALA A 69 -16.11 3.68 2.63
N LEU A 70 -16.54 4.78 3.28
CA LEU A 70 -15.98 6.11 3.07
C LEU A 70 -14.55 6.20 3.59
N GLU A 71 -14.29 5.68 4.79
CA GLU A 71 -12.92 5.65 5.36
C GLU A 71 -12.00 4.76 4.52
N ALA A 72 -12.49 3.61 4.06
CA ALA A 72 -11.75 2.76 3.13
C ALA A 72 -11.41 3.51 1.82
N LEU A 73 -12.37 4.25 1.26
CA LEU A 73 -12.16 5.08 0.08
C LEU A 73 -11.11 6.18 0.32
N ILE A 74 -11.10 6.80 1.49
CA ILE A 74 -10.12 7.83 1.86
C ILE A 74 -8.72 7.21 2.03
N LEU A 75 -8.63 6.07 2.71
CA LEU A 75 -7.35 5.40 3.01
C LEU A 75 -6.69 4.79 1.77
N PHE A 76 -7.48 4.17 0.90
CA PHE A 76 -6.97 3.40 -0.25
C PHE A 76 -7.18 4.11 -1.60
N GLY A 77 -7.89 5.24 -1.62
CA GLY A 77 -8.15 6.00 -2.84
C GLY A 77 -7.01 6.93 -3.22
N ALA A 78 -6.26 6.58 -4.26
CA ALA A 78 -5.18 7.43 -4.81
C ALA A 78 -5.64 8.79 -5.38
N VAL A 79 -6.96 9.04 -5.43
CA VAL A 79 -7.56 10.32 -5.81
C VAL A 79 -7.56 11.32 -4.64
N TYR A 80 -7.67 10.83 -3.40
CA TYR A 80 -7.86 11.67 -2.22
C TYR A 80 -6.57 11.92 -1.45
N GLN A 81 -5.61 11.00 -1.52
CA GLN A 81 -4.30 11.11 -0.90
C GLN A 81 -3.22 10.43 -1.75
N HIS A 82 -1.96 10.73 -1.45
CA HIS A 82 -0.87 9.87 -1.90
C HIS A 82 -1.10 8.46 -1.31
N PRO A 83 -0.95 7.37 -2.10
CA PRO A 83 -1.30 6.01 -1.68
C PRO A 83 -0.25 5.39 -0.75
N TYR A 84 0.26 6.18 0.19
CA TYR A 84 1.26 5.77 1.16
C TYR A 84 1.25 6.63 2.43
N LEU A 85 1.80 6.06 3.49
CA LEU A 85 2.14 6.73 4.73
C LEU A 85 3.63 6.55 5.01
N ASP A 86 4.31 7.62 5.41
CA ASP A 86 5.68 7.54 5.92
C ASP A 86 5.60 7.33 7.44
N LEU A 87 5.92 6.11 7.89
CA LEU A 87 5.84 5.74 9.30
C LEU A 87 6.93 6.43 10.10
N LYS A 88 6.60 6.83 11.32
CA LYS A 88 7.59 7.30 12.31
C LYS A 88 8.49 6.15 12.73
N LYS A 89 9.73 6.45 13.14
CA LYS A 89 10.76 5.44 13.48
C LYS A 89 10.33 4.43 14.57
N ASP A 90 9.51 4.86 15.52
CA ASP A 90 8.94 4.01 16.57
C ASP A 90 7.93 2.99 16.05
N LEU A 91 7.28 3.28 14.92
CA LEU A 91 6.31 2.39 14.26
C LEU A 91 6.95 1.49 13.20
N GLN A 92 8.27 1.53 13.04
CA GLN A 92 9.00 0.73 12.04
C GLN A 92 9.57 -0.58 12.63
N GLN A 93 9.39 -0.83 13.93
CA GLN A 93 9.92 -2.00 14.62
C GLN A 93 8.89 -3.15 14.55
N PHE A 94 9.12 -4.11 13.65
CA PHE A 94 8.34 -5.34 13.53
C PHE A 94 9.23 -6.56 13.74
#